data_AF-A0A015LYZ0-F1
#
_entry.id   AF-A0A015LYZ0-F1
#
_cell.length_a   1.000
_cell.length_b   1.000
_cell.length_c   1.000
_cell.angle_alpha   90.00
_cell.angle_beta   90.00
_cell.angle_gamma   90.00
#
_symmetry.space_group_name_H-M   'P 1'
#
loop_
_entity.id
_entity.type
_entity.pdbx_description
1 polymer ?
#
loop_
_entity_poly.entity_id
_entity_poly.type
_entity_poly.pdbx_seq_one_letter_code
_entity_poly.pdbx_strand_id
1 'polypeptide(L)'
;MKNVYLYTGNANSIILGKILLIGQVEMKKLITLFKKKQIEIKDIRDIVFEWIPYNQFTNIKEMNEDSLSAIWMDGSLYWETRNKNYTRKSNVGVVLEYSRNIQSIDEFLNEV
;
A
#
# COMPACT_ATOMS: atom_id res chain seq x y z
N MET A 1 9.86 -12.03 10.73
CA MET A 1 8.82 -11.07 11.12
C MET A 1 7.81 -11.80 11.98
N LYS A 2 7.62 -11.38 13.24
CA LYS A 2 6.71 -12.05 14.17
C LYS A 2 5.28 -11.59 13.87
N ASN A 3 4.47 -12.49 13.34
CA ASN A 3 3.02 -12.31 13.25
C ASN A 3 2.43 -12.57 14.64
N VAL A 4 1.70 -11.60 15.18
CA VAL A 4 0.93 -11.77 16.42
C VAL A 4 -0.35 -12.52 16.04
N TYR A 5 -0.50 -13.75 16.54
CA TYR A 5 -1.75 -14.50 16.47
C TYR A 5 -2.27 -14.70 17.90
N LEU A 6 -3.39 -14.07 18.22
CA LEU A 6 -4.16 -14.37 19.43
C LEU A 6 -5.35 -15.25 19.04
N TYR A 7 -5.51 -16.37 19.74
CA TYR A 7 -6.59 -17.33 19.56
C TYR A 7 -7.33 -17.51 20.88
N THR A 8 -8.65 -17.37 20.90
CA THR A 8 -9.54 -18.01 21.89
C THR A 8 -10.85 -18.41 21.21
N GLY A 9 -11.32 -19.63 21.47
CA GLY A 9 -12.46 -20.24 20.79
C GLY A 9 -13.78 -20.10 21.55
N ASN A 10 -14.87 -19.88 20.82
CA ASN A 10 -16.13 -20.65 20.78
C ASN A 10 -17.05 -19.95 19.76
N ALA A 11 -17.65 -20.69 18.81
CA ALA A 11 -18.43 -20.22 17.63
C ALA A 11 -17.76 -19.23 16.63
N ASN A 12 -16.75 -18.46 17.04
CA ASN A 12 -16.06 -17.45 16.20
C ASN A 12 -14.97 -18.02 15.27
N SER A 13 -14.64 -19.31 15.36
CA SER A 13 -13.56 -19.92 14.59
C SER A 13 -13.86 -20.04 13.09
N ILE A 14 -15.13 -20.16 12.70
CA ILE A 14 -15.54 -20.16 11.27
C ILE A 14 -15.51 -18.74 10.71
N ILE A 15 -15.92 -17.74 11.49
CA ILE A 15 -15.97 -16.33 11.08
C ILE A 15 -14.55 -15.76 10.95
N LEU A 16 -13.68 -16.01 11.93
CA LEU A 16 -12.27 -15.60 11.88
C LEU A 16 -11.51 -16.29 10.74
N GLY A 17 -11.75 -17.59 10.52
CA GLY A 17 -11.16 -18.32 9.40
C GLY A 17 -11.62 -17.79 8.03
N LYS A 18 -12.91 -17.44 7.90
CA LYS A 18 -13.45 -16.80 6.67
C LYS A 18 -12.85 -15.41 6.46
N ILE A 19 -12.76 -14.58 7.50
CA ILE A 19 -12.15 -13.24 7.41
C ILE A 19 -10.68 -13.35 7.02
N LEU A 20 -9.92 -14.27 7.63
CA LEU A 20 -8.51 -14.50 7.30
C LEU A 20 -8.34 -14.99 5.85
N LEU A 21 -9.20 -15.92 5.40
CA LEU A 21 -9.15 -16.44 4.04
C LEU A 21 -9.51 -15.37 3.01
N ILE A 22 -10.54 -14.56 3.28
CA ILE A 22 -10.93 -13.41 2.46
C ILE A 22 -9.77 -12.43 2.37
N GLY A 23 -9.18 -12.03 3.51
CA GLY A 23 -8.01 -11.15 3.53
C GLY A 23 -6.82 -11.72 2.74
N GLN A 24 -6.58 -13.03 2.80
CA GLN A 24 -5.53 -13.67 1.98
C GLN A 24 -5.85 -13.66 0.48
N VAL A 25 -7.11 -13.89 0.09
CA VAL A 25 -7.54 -13.85 -1.31
C VAL A 25 -7.44 -12.43 -1.86
N GLU A 26 -7.89 -11.44 -1.10
CA GLU A 26 -7.79 -10.02 -1.44
C GLU A 26 -6.34 -9.56 -1.54
N MET A 27 -5.49 -9.95 -0.59
CA MET A 27 -4.05 -9.67 -0.64
C MET A 27 -3.39 -10.29 -1.88
N LYS A 28 -3.74 -11.52 -2.24
CA LYS A 28 -3.23 -12.17 -3.46
C LYS A 28 -3.66 -11.43 -4.73
N LYS A 29 -4.91 -10.95 -4.80
CA LYS A 29 -5.40 -10.14 -5.92
C LYS A 29 -4.62 -8.83 -6.03
N LEU A 30 -4.45 -8.11 -4.92
CA LEU A 30 -3.70 -6.85 -4.88
C LEU A 30 -2.24 -7.04 -5.31
N ILE A 31 -1.56 -8.08 -4.81
CA ILE A 31 -0.18 -8.41 -5.23
C ILE A 31 -0.12 -8.71 -6.73
N THR A 32 -1.12 -9.41 -7.28
CA THR A 32 -1.18 -9.76 -8.70
C THR A 32 -1.38 -8.52 -9.58
N LEU A 33 -2.28 -7.61 -9.17
CA LEU A 33 -2.51 -6.33 -9.85
C LEU A 33 -1.26 -5.45 -9.83
N PHE A 34 -0.61 -5.33 -8.67
CA PHE A 34 0.64 -4.57 -8.52
C PHE A 34 1.73 -5.09 -9.47
N LYS A 35 1.92 -6.42 -9.51
CA LYS A 35 2.87 -7.04 -10.45
C LYS A 35 2.55 -6.73 -11.90
N LYS A 36 1.28 -6.80 -12.28
CA LYS A 36 0.85 -6.47 -13.66
C LYS A 36 1.20 -5.02 -14.01
N LYS A 37 0.88 -4.06 -13.13
CA LYS A 37 1.20 -2.64 -13.34
C LYS A 37 2.70 -2.38 -13.43
N GLN A 38 3.52 -3.04 -12.61
CA GLN A 38 4.98 -2.90 -12.72
C GLN A 38 5.54 -3.41 -14.06
N ILE A 39 4.91 -4.42 -14.68
CA ILE A 39 5.31 -4.93 -16.01
C ILE A 39 4.91 -3.96 -17.14
N GLU A 40 3.87 -3.15 -16.95
CA GLU A 40 3.39 -2.19 -17.94
C GLU A 40 4.29 -0.94 -18.08
N ILE A 41 5.20 -0.71 -17.12
CA ILE A 41 6.18 0.40 -17.13
C ILE A 41 7.22 0.14 -18.23
N LYS A 42 7.28 1.02 -19.23
CA LYS A 42 8.17 0.93 -20.41
C LYS A 42 9.22 2.05 -20.47
N ASP A 43 8.99 3.17 -19.80
CA ASP A 43 9.86 4.36 -19.80
C ASP A 43 10.23 4.79 -18.36
N ILE A 44 11.40 5.43 -18.19
CA ILE A 44 11.86 6.04 -16.93
C ILE A 44 10.90 7.12 -16.41
N ARG A 45 10.08 7.69 -17.30
CA ARG A 45 9.06 8.71 -17.04
C ARG A 45 7.68 8.13 -16.72
N ASP A 46 7.48 6.83 -16.89
CA ASP A 46 6.22 6.19 -16.52
C ASP A 46 6.05 6.21 -14.99
N ILE A 47 4.80 6.24 -14.54
CA ILE A 47 4.48 6.27 -13.11
C ILE A 47 4.95 4.97 -12.46
N VAL A 48 5.85 5.09 -11.48
CA VAL A 48 6.36 3.95 -10.72
C VAL A 48 5.44 3.67 -9.55
N PHE A 49 4.78 2.50 -9.58
CA PHE A 49 4.04 1.99 -8.44
C PHE A 49 4.99 1.35 -7.42
N GLU A 50 5.00 1.89 -6.20
CA GLU A 50 5.83 1.41 -5.09
C GLU A 50 4.97 0.74 -4.00
N TRP A 51 5.40 -0.43 -3.51
CA TRP A 51 4.82 -1.05 -2.33
C TRP A 51 5.57 -0.56 -1.09
N ILE A 52 4.88 0.20 -0.23
CA ILE A 52 5.50 0.84 0.94
C ILE A 52 5.08 0.09 2.22
N PRO A 53 6.01 -0.52 2.98
CA PRO A 53 5.71 -1.12 4.26
C PRO A 53 5.14 -0.10 5.26
N TYR A 54 4.13 -0.47 6.04
CA TYR A 54 3.49 0.44 7.00
C TYR A 54 4.47 1.07 8.02
N ASN A 55 5.51 0.32 8.41
CA ASN A 55 6.53 0.81 9.34
C ASN A 55 7.44 1.91 8.76
N GLN A 56 7.27 2.28 7.48
CA GLN A 56 7.91 3.45 6.86
C GLN A 56 7.18 4.76 7.16
N PHE A 57 6.00 4.68 7.76
CA PHE A 57 5.20 5.84 8.13
C PHE A 57 5.31 6.10 9.62
N THR A 58 5.56 7.36 9.97
CA THR A 58 5.59 7.84 11.36
C THR A 58 4.67 9.04 11.54
N ASN A 59 4.43 9.43 12.79
CA ASN A 59 3.59 10.59 13.13
C ASN A 59 2.21 10.53 12.44
N ILE A 60 1.64 9.33 12.38
CA ILE A 60 0.35 9.06 11.71
C ILE A 60 -0.76 9.70 12.53
N LYS A 61 -1.57 10.54 11.90
CA LYS A 61 -2.68 11.25 12.53
C LYS A 61 -3.90 11.23 11.62
N GLU A 62 -5.07 11.02 12.20
CA GLU A 62 -6.33 11.11 11.49
C GLU A 62 -6.54 12.53 10.94
N MET A 63 -7.00 12.62 9.68
CA MET A 63 -7.41 13.88 9.06
C MET A 63 -8.93 13.93 8.91
N ASN A 64 -9.52 12.87 8.35
CA ASN A 64 -10.98 12.71 8.20
C ASN A 64 -11.35 11.22 8.12
N GLU A 65 -12.63 10.91 7.90
CA GLU A 65 -13.16 9.54 7.87
C GLU A 65 -12.47 8.59 6.86
N ASP A 66 -11.80 9.12 5.83
CA ASP A 66 -11.21 8.31 4.76
C ASP A 66 -9.72 8.64 4.52
N SER A 67 -9.08 9.46 5.37
CA SER A 67 -7.67 9.84 5.18
C SER A 67 -6.90 10.10 6.47
N LEU A 68 -5.60 9.80 6.41
CA LEU A 68 -4.62 10.02 7.47
C LEU A 68 -3.48 10.90 6.95
N SER A 69 -2.88 11.71 7.81
CA SER A 69 -1.57 12.33 7.56
C SER A 69 -0.46 11.47 8.14
N ALA A 70 0.70 11.42 7.49
CA ALA A 70 1.88 10.72 7.99
C ALA A 70 3.17 11.36 7.48
N ILE A 71 4.29 11.01 8.11
CA ILE A 71 5.63 11.25 7.59
C ILE A 71 6.14 9.95 6.97
N TRP A 72 6.38 9.95 5.66
CA TRP A 72 7.06 8.85 4.97
C TRP A 72 8.58 9.01 5.14
N MET A 73 9.18 8.12 5.92
CA MET A 73 10.59 8.19 6.29
C MET A 73 11.51 8.07 5.08
N ASP A 74 11.32 7.06 4.23
CA ASP A 74 12.13 6.89 3.02
C ASP A 74 11.76 7.87 1.90
N GLY A 75 10.49 8.28 1.81
CA GLY A 75 9.97 9.16 0.76
C GLY A 75 9.89 8.50 -0.62
N SER A 76 9.27 9.19 -1.58
CA SER A 76 9.09 8.68 -2.94
C SER A 76 10.39 8.63 -3.74
N LEU A 77 10.48 7.64 -4.62
CA LEU A 77 11.55 7.55 -5.60
C LEU A 77 11.35 8.63 -6.67
N TYR A 78 12.42 9.34 -7.01
CA TYR A 78 12.41 10.26 -8.15
C TYR A 78 13.73 10.20 -8.92
N TRP A 79 13.68 10.54 -10.21
CA TRP A 79 14.85 10.62 -11.06
C TRP A 79 15.58 11.96 -10.88
N GLU A 80 16.81 11.94 -10.38
CA GLU A 80 17.65 13.11 -10.27
C GLU A 80 18.39 13.37 -11.58
N THR A 81 17.99 14.41 -12.31
CA THR A 81 18.53 14.73 -13.63
C THR A 81 20.03 15.03 -13.63
N ARG A 82 20.54 15.63 -12.55
CA ARG A 82 21.96 16.02 -12.43
C ARG A 82 22.88 14.81 -12.33
N ASN A 83 22.53 13.86 -11.46
CA ASN A 83 23.35 12.68 -11.20
C ASN A 83 22.94 11.48 -12.07
N LYS A 84 21.86 11.62 -12.86
CA LYS A 84 21.29 10.58 -13.73
C LYS A 84 21.09 9.27 -12.99
N ASN A 85 20.50 9.35 -11.80
CA ASN A 85 20.18 8.20 -10.96
C ASN A 85 18.84 8.42 -10.25
N TYR A 86 18.29 7.34 -9.72
CA TYR A 86 17.15 7.42 -8.83
C TYR A 86 17.61 7.73 -7.41
N THR A 87 16.94 8.67 -6.76
CA THR A 87 17.19 9.05 -5.37
C THR A 87 15.86 9.25 -4.64
N ARG A 88 15.93 9.51 -3.33
CA ARG A 88 14.75 9.71 -2.47
C ARG A 88 14.91 10.94 -1.60
N LYS A 89 13.80 11.61 -1.35
CA LYS A 89 13.72 12.68 -0.35
C LYS A 89 13.07 12.13 0.90
N SER A 90 13.86 11.89 1.94
CA SER A 90 13.38 11.34 3.21
C SER A 90 12.49 12.30 3.99
N ASN A 91 11.67 11.76 4.89
CA ASN A 91 10.84 12.49 5.86
C ASN A 91 9.86 13.49 5.22
N VAL A 92 9.16 13.03 4.19
CA VAL A 92 8.16 13.83 3.47
C VAL A 92 6.78 13.62 4.09
N GLY A 93 6.05 14.72 4.33
CA GLY A 93 4.66 14.66 4.73
C GLY A 93 3.78 14.14 3.59
N VAL A 94 2.94 13.16 3.88
CA VAL A 94 2.04 12.53 2.91
C VAL A 94 0.63 12.41 3.48
N VAL A 95 -0.35 12.30 2.58
CA VAL A 95 -1.73 11.93 2.89
C VAL A 95 -1.91 10.48 2.47
N LEU A 96 -2.38 9.64 3.39
CA LEU A 96 -2.73 8.24 3.17
C LEU A 96 -4.26 8.16 3.06
N GLU A 97 -4.75 8.06 1.84
CA GLU A 97 -6.16 7.80 1.55
C GLU A 97 -6.39 6.29 1.54
N TYR A 98 -7.50 5.83 2.12
CA TYR A 98 -7.85 4.41 2.12
C TYR A 98 -9.27 4.21 1.62
N SER A 99 -9.43 3.27 0.67
CA SER A 99 -10.74 2.87 0.17
C SER A 99 -11.29 1.71 0.98
N ARG A 100 -12.58 1.80 1.32
CA ARG A 100 -13.32 0.73 2.00
C ARG A 100 -13.71 -0.40 1.04
N ASN A 101 -13.51 -0.24 -0.28
CA ASN A 101 -13.89 -1.23 -1.29
C ASN A 101 -12.74 -1.48 -2.30
N ILE A 102 -12.31 -2.73 -2.42
CA ILE A 102 -11.32 -3.20 -3.41
C ILE A 102 -11.75 -2.95 -4.85
N GLN A 103 -13.06 -2.91 -5.12
CA GLN A 103 -13.58 -2.61 -6.45
C GLN A 103 -13.19 -1.20 -6.92
N SER A 104 -13.00 -0.26 -5.99
CA SER A 104 -12.51 1.08 -6.29
C SER A 104 -11.01 1.10 -6.61
N ILE A 105 -10.24 0.07 -6.23
CA ILE A 105 -8.80 -0.02 -6.55
C ILE A 105 -8.62 -0.38 -8.03
N ASP A 106 -9.45 -1.29 -8.55
CA ASP A 106 -9.44 -1.62 -9.99
C ASP A 106 -9.82 -0.39 -10.82
N GLU A 107 -10.80 0.41 -10.38
CA GLU A 107 -11.17 1.68 -11.03
C GLU A 107 -10.04 2.72 -10.95
N PHE A 108 -9.47 2.95 -9.76
CA PHE A 108 -8.35 3.88 -9.55
C PHE A 108 -7.12 3.55 -10.41
N LEU A 109 -6.80 2.27 -10.57
CA LEU A 109 -5.66 1.82 -11.38
C LEU A 109 -5.93 1.85 -12.89
N ASN A 110 -7.20 1.97 -13.32
CA ASN A 110 -7.58 2.09 -14.73
C ASN A 110 -7.73 3.55 -15.18
N GLU A 111 -7.78 4.50 -14.25
CA GLU A 111 -7.96 5.94 -14.54
C GLU A 111 -6.66 6.67 -14.92
N VAL A 112 -5.51 5.97 -14.85
CA VAL A 112 -4.16 6.50 -15.12
C VAL A 112 -3.60 6.04 -16.46
#